data_AF-A0A7W6E7B7-F1
#
_entry.id   AF-A0A7W6E7B7-F1
#
_cell.length_a   1.000
_cell.length_b   1.000
_cell.length_c   1.000
_cell.angle_alpha   90.00
_cell.angle_beta   90.00
_cell.angle_gamma   90.00
#
_symmetry.space_group_name_H-M   'P 1'
#
loop_
_entity.id
_entity.type
_entity.pdbx_description
1 polymer ?
#
loop_
_entity_poly.entity_id
_entity_poly.type
_entity_poly.pdbx_seq_one_letter_code
_entity_poly.pdbx_strand_id
1 'polypeptide(L)'
;MPFIILILSALGGALWFWARNNPRDAINAAQDAVTTIKNAPRRLAFRRQTNEHPVEGIDDSRIAIGVMAQAFIELDDLPTKDQREHLNAMLKSKLYCSSDEAQEILVLSRWLIDQCKGPAQAIPRVARRLYKLEGDKSWTVLQEVLAELVEGELSSKQIGAIDDIRLALRK
;
A
#
# COMPACT_ATOMS: atom_id res chain seq x y z
N MET A 1 -20.57 8.19 29.77
CA MET A 1 -19.12 8.51 29.78
C MET A 1 -18.31 7.79 30.86
N PRO A 2 -18.70 7.75 32.15
CA PRO A 2 -17.88 7.05 33.18
C PRO A 2 -17.88 5.53 33.02
N PHE A 3 -18.99 4.93 32.58
CA PHE A 3 -19.11 3.48 32.39
C PHE A 3 -18.22 2.92 31.29
N ILE A 4 -18.01 3.67 30.20
CA ILE A 4 -17.16 3.23 29.09
C ILE A 4 -15.69 3.19 29.54
N ILE A 5 -15.25 4.19 30.31
CA ILE A 5 -13.89 4.24 30.87
C ILE A 5 -13.68 3.10 31.86
N LEU A 6 -14.68 2.80 32.70
CA LEU A 6 -14.63 1.70 33.66
C LEU A 6 -14.53 0.34 32.95
N ILE A 7 -15.30 0.13 31.88
CA ILE A 7 -15.25 -1.11 31.10
C ILE A 7 -13.89 -1.25 30.40
N LEU A 8 -13.39 -0.19 29.76
CA LEU A 8 -12.09 -0.22 29.08
C LEU A 8 -10.92 -0.43 30.04
N SER A 9 -10.97 0.17 31.23
CA SER A 9 -9.92 -0.02 32.24
C SER A 9 -9.98 -1.41 32.87
N ALA A 10 -11.16 -1.98 33.10
CA ALA A 10 -11.31 -3.36 33.56
C ALA A 10 -10.76 -4.37 32.54
N LEU A 11 -11.08 -4.18 31.25
CA LEU A 11 -10.58 -5.04 30.17
C LEU A 11 -9.06 -4.90 29.99
N GLY A 12 -8.54 -3.67 30.00
CA GLY A 12 -7.10 -3.41 29.92
C GLY A 12 -6.32 -4.00 31.09
N GLY A 13 -6.85 -3.88 32.31
CA GLY A 13 -6.25 -4.47 33.51
C GLY A 13 -6.21 -6.00 33.48
N ALA A 14 -7.29 -6.64 33.02
CA ALA A 14 -7.35 -8.09 32.87
C ALA A 14 -6.36 -8.62 31.83
N LEU A 15 -6.24 -7.95 30.68
CA LEU A 15 -5.27 -8.29 29.63
C LEU A 15 -3.83 -8.13 30.11
N TRP A 16 -3.53 -7.05 30.84
CA TRP A 16 -2.19 -6.82 31.39
C TRP A 16 -1.82 -7.87 32.45
N PHE A 17 -2.73 -8.20 33.35
CA PHE A 17 -2.51 -9.22 34.38
C PHE A 17 -2.30 -10.61 33.77
N TRP A 18 -3.11 -10.96 32.77
CA TRP A 18 -2.96 -12.23 32.04
C TRP A 18 -1.64 -12.32 31.28
N ALA A 19 -1.24 -11.26 30.58
CA ALA A 19 0.02 -11.21 29.81
C ALA A 19 1.24 -11.27 30.73
N ARG A 20 1.18 -10.67 31.92
CA ARG A 20 2.26 -10.74 32.90
C ARG A 20 2.44 -12.14 33.49
N ASN A 21 1.35 -12.88 33.67
CA ASN A 21 1.40 -14.24 34.22
C ASN A 21 1.73 -15.32 33.16
N ASN A 22 1.51 -15.02 31.87
CA ASN A 22 1.79 -15.94 30.76
C ASN A 22 2.68 -15.27 29.68
N PRO A 23 3.93 -14.90 30.00
CA PRO A 23 4.76 -14.07 29.13
C PRO A 23 5.10 -14.75 27.79
N ARG A 24 5.27 -16.09 27.79
CA ARG A 24 5.55 -16.84 26.55
C ARG A 24 4.33 -16.89 25.63
N ASP A 25 3.16 -17.16 26.18
CA ASP A 25 1.91 -17.20 25.41
C ASP A 25 1.47 -15.81 24.95
N ALA A 26 1.77 -14.76 25.72
CA ALA A 26 1.55 -13.38 25.31
C ALA A 26 2.47 -12.97 24.13
N ILE A 27 3.73 -13.41 24.14
CA ILE A 27 4.65 -13.18 23.01
C ILE A 27 4.19 -13.96 21.77
N ASN A 28 3.85 -15.24 21.93
CA ASN A 28 3.35 -16.06 20.83
C ASN A 28 2.03 -15.51 20.28
N ALA A 29 1.07 -15.15 21.14
CA ALA A 29 -0.19 -14.54 20.71
C ALA A 29 0.02 -13.17 20.04
N ALA A 30 1.01 -12.38 20.48
CA ALA A 30 1.36 -11.12 19.81
C ALA A 30 2.02 -11.39 18.45
N GLN A 31 2.91 -12.37 18.34
CA GLN A 31 3.54 -12.77 17.07
C GLN A 31 2.52 -13.38 16.11
N ASP A 32 1.62 -14.22 16.60
CA ASP A 32 0.53 -14.84 15.84
C ASP A 32 -0.51 -13.80 15.43
N ALA A 33 -0.84 -12.82 16.27
CA ALA A 33 -1.70 -11.71 15.89
C ALA A 33 -1.03 -10.80 14.86
N VAL A 34 0.27 -10.50 15.01
CA VAL A 34 1.03 -9.70 14.03
C VAL A 34 1.13 -10.44 12.69
N THR A 35 1.46 -11.72 12.71
CA THR A 35 1.53 -12.55 11.50
C THR A 35 0.16 -12.78 10.90
N THR A 36 -0.90 -12.98 11.69
CA THR A 36 -2.27 -13.15 11.20
C THR A 36 -2.86 -11.84 10.70
N ILE A 37 -2.56 -10.67 11.28
CA ILE A 37 -2.96 -9.37 10.73
C ILE A 37 -2.21 -9.08 9.42
N LYS A 38 -0.96 -9.54 9.33
CA LYS A 38 -0.12 -9.40 8.13
C LYS A 38 -0.50 -10.38 7.01
N ASN A 39 -0.90 -11.61 7.38
CA ASN A 39 -1.21 -12.73 6.47
C ASN A 39 -2.70 -12.99 6.29
N ALA A 40 -3.58 -12.28 7.02
CA ALA A 40 -5.00 -12.34 6.75
C ALA A 40 -5.19 -11.84 5.32
N PRO A 41 -5.74 -12.67 4.41
CA PRO A 41 -6.01 -12.23 3.06
C PRO A 41 -7.06 -11.12 3.18
N ARG A 42 -6.60 -9.87 3.11
CA ARG A 42 -7.48 -8.75 2.84
C ARG A 42 -7.93 -9.00 1.42
N ARG A 43 -9.05 -9.70 1.23
CA ARG A 43 -9.81 -9.67 -0.02
C ARG A 43 -9.79 -8.22 -0.45
N LEU A 44 -9.09 -7.92 -1.55
CA LEU A 44 -8.76 -6.58 -2.03
C LEU A 44 -9.90 -5.63 -1.67
N ALA A 45 -9.70 -4.84 -0.61
CA ALA A 45 -10.75 -4.08 0.02
C ALA A 45 -11.07 -2.91 -0.90
N PHE A 46 -12.06 -3.12 -1.76
CA PHE A 46 -12.58 -2.12 -2.66
C PHE A 46 -13.98 -1.78 -2.20
N ARG A 47 -14.15 -0.62 -1.56
CA ARG A 47 -15.50 -0.15 -1.21
C ARG A 47 -16.13 0.49 -2.44
N ARG A 48 -17.18 -0.15 -2.97
CA ARG A 48 -17.95 0.39 -4.08
C ARG A 48 -18.75 1.61 -3.61
N GLN A 49 -18.37 2.80 -4.07
CA GLN A 49 -19.11 4.04 -3.85
C GLN A 49 -19.68 4.53 -5.19
N THR A 50 -20.98 4.81 -5.23
CA THR A 50 -21.67 5.28 -6.44
C THR A 50 -21.17 6.70 -6.79
N ASN A 51 -20.91 6.96 -8.07
CA ASN A 51 -20.40 8.24 -8.60
C ASN A 51 -18.97 8.65 -8.20
N GLU A 52 -18.16 7.76 -7.62
CA GLU A 52 -16.74 8.04 -7.37
C GLU A 52 -15.84 7.36 -8.39
N HIS A 53 -14.69 7.99 -8.66
CA HIS A 53 -13.67 7.38 -9.51
C HIS A 53 -13.10 6.13 -8.82
N PRO A 54 -12.81 5.03 -9.55
CA PRO A 54 -12.36 3.78 -8.94
C PRO A 54 -11.19 3.93 -7.97
N VAL A 55 -10.20 4.77 -8.29
CA VAL A 55 -9.08 5.09 -7.38
C VAL A 55 -9.53 5.53 -5.97
N GLU A 56 -10.67 6.19 -5.80
CA GLU A 56 -11.14 6.58 -4.45
C GLU A 56 -11.57 5.35 -3.62
N GLY A 57 -11.95 4.25 -4.26
CA GLY A 57 -12.33 2.99 -3.60
C GLY A 57 -11.17 2.13 -3.12
N ILE A 58 -9.91 2.53 -3.37
CA ILE A 58 -8.73 1.83 -2.87
C ILE A 58 -8.64 2.00 -1.35
N ASP A 59 -8.77 0.93 -0.57
CA ASP A 59 -8.67 0.99 0.89
C ASP A 59 -7.37 0.35 1.45
N ASP A 60 -6.52 -0.23 0.60
CA ASP A 60 -5.22 -0.79 0.97
C ASP A 60 -4.08 0.01 0.31
N SER A 61 -3.16 0.53 1.12
CA SER A 61 -2.00 1.31 0.66
C SER A 61 -1.09 0.53 -0.27
N ARG A 62 -0.99 -0.79 -0.11
CA ARG A 62 -0.21 -1.68 -0.97
C ARG A 62 -0.69 -1.65 -2.42
N ILE A 63 -2.01 -1.55 -2.63
CA ILE A 63 -2.58 -1.40 -3.97
C ILE A 63 -2.17 -0.04 -4.56
N ALA A 64 -2.29 1.04 -3.79
CA ALA A 64 -1.92 2.37 -4.27
C ALA A 64 -0.42 2.46 -4.61
N ILE A 65 0.45 1.84 -3.81
CA ILE A 65 1.90 1.73 -4.10
C ILE A 65 2.12 0.93 -5.38
N GLY A 66 1.47 -0.24 -5.52
CA GLY A 66 1.54 -1.04 -6.74
C GLY A 66 1.07 -0.30 -8.00
N VAL A 67 0.01 0.51 -7.88
CA VAL A 67 -0.51 1.32 -9.01
C VAL A 67 0.50 2.39 -9.40
N MET A 68 1.10 3.09 -8.43
CA MET A 68 2.12 4.09 -8.74
C MET A 68 3.39 3.47 -9.31
N ALA A 69 3.83 2.33 -8.79
CA ALA A 69 4.99 1.60 -9.29
C ALA A 69 4.78 1.17 -10.76
N GLN A 70 3.63 0.57 -11.06
CA GLN A 70 3.25 0.20 -12.43
C GLN A 70 3.14 1.43 -13.34
N ALA A 71 2.50 2.50 -12.87
CA ALA A 71 2.35 3.73 -13.63
C ALA A 71 3.71 4.38 -13.92
N PHE A 72 4.64 4.33 -12.98
CA PHE A 72 5.98 4.90 -13.09
C PHE A 72 6.81 4.24 -14.20
N ILE A 73 6.81 2.91 -14.28
CA ILE A 73 7.49 2.19 -15.36
C ILE A 73 6.76 2.31 -16.72
N GLU A 74 5.49 2.70 -16.71
CA GLU A 74 4.67 2.94 -17.89
C GLU A 74 4.74 4.38 -18.45
N LEU A 75 5.43 5.30 -17.76
CA LEU A 75 5.44 6.72 -18.16
C LEU A 75 6.05 6.95 -19.55
N ASP A 76 7.11 6.21 -19.86
CA ASP A 76 7.83 6.38 -21.12
C ASP A 76 7.25 5.53 -22.23
N ASP A 77 7.05 4.23 -21.98
CA ASP A 77 6.41 3.26 -22.89
C ASP A 77 5.84 2.09 -22.08
N LEU A 78 5.23 1.11 -22.77
CA LEU A 78 4.82 -0.14 -22.16
C LEU A 78 6.02 -0.89 -21.56
N PRO A 79 5.90 -1.41 -20.33
CA PRO A 79 7.01 -2.07 -19.67
C PRO A 79 7.38 -3.37 -20.38
N THR A 80 8.65 -3.72 -20.35
CA THR A 80 9.15 -5.00 -20.85
C THR A 80 8.69 -6.15 -19.97
N LYS A 81 8.89 -7.39 -20.44
CA LYS A 81 8.58 -8.58 -19.62
C LYS A 81 9.44 -8.61 -18.36
N ASP A 82 10.72 -8.32 -18.50
CA ASP A 82 11.69 -8.35 -17.40
C ASP A 82 11.36 -7.28 -16.35
N GLN A 83 10.98 -6.08 -16.79
CA GLN A 83 10.49 -5.02 -15.89
C GLN A 83 9.25 -5.45 -15.09
N ARG A 84 8.30 -6.14 -15.73
CA ARG A 84 7.11 -6.65 -15.03
C ARG A 84 7.44 -7.77 -14.03
N GLU A 85 8.34 -8.67 -14.39
CA GLU A 85 8.78 -9.74 -13.49
C GLU A 85 9.56 -9.18 -12.30
N HIS A 86 10.44 -8.21 -12.54
CA HIS A 86 11.17 -7.48 -11.51
C HIS A 86 10.21 -6.73 -10.58
N LEU A 87 9.26 -5.99 -11.14
CA LEU A 87 8.23 -5.30 -10.37
C LEU A 87 7.42 -6.28 -9.51
N ASN A 88 6.99 -7.43 -10.05
CA ASN A 88 6.28 -8.46 -9.26
C ASN A 88 7.14 -8.97 -8.09
N ALA A 89 8.40 -9.32 -8.34
CA ALA A 89 9.32 -9.78 -7.30
C ALA A 89 9.55 -8.73 -6.21
N MET A 90 9.70 -7.46 -6.60
CA MET A 90 9.90 -6.34 -5.69
C MET A 90 8.63 -6.06 -4.85
N LEU A 91 7.43 -6.10 -5.44
CA LEU A 91 6.19 -5.88 -4.65
C LEU A 91 6.05 -6.93 -3.54
N LYS A 92 6.41 -8.19 -3.81
CA LYS A 92 6.39 -9.26 -2.80
C LYS A 92 7.33 -8.95 -1.63
N SER A 93 8.54 -8.48 -1.91
CA SER A 93 9.54 -8.20 -0.87
C SER A 93 9.21 -6.91 -0.09
N LYS A 94 8.81 -5.84 -0.77
CA LYS A 94 8.57 -4.52 -0.19
C LYS A 94 7.22 -4.39 0.49
N LEU A 95 6.17 -5.03 -0.05
CA LEU A 95 4.80 -4.95 0.48
C LEU A 95 4.40 -6.17 1.32
N TYR A 96 5.31 -7.13 1.49
CA TYR A 96 5.11 -8.37 2.24
C TYR A 96 3.83 -9.11 1.83
N CYS A 97 3.56 -9.20 0.53
CA CYS A 97 2.42 -9.93 -0.02
C CYS A 97 2.84 -11.27 -0.62
N SER A 98 1.88 -12.19 -0.70
CA SER A 98 2.04 -13.47 -1.39
C SER A 98 2.21 -13.28 -2.91
N SER A 99 2.63 -14.35 -3.61
CA SER A 99 2.79 -14.29 -5.06
C SER A 99 1.47 -14.01 -5.79
N ASP A 100 0.38 -14.58 -5.30
CA ASP A 100 -0.95 -14.39 -5.89
C ASP A 100 -1.44 -12.96 -5.64
N GLU A 101 -1.29 -12.45 -4.41
CA GLU A 101 -1.64 -11.06 -4.09
C GLU A 101 -0.84 -10.04 -4.92
N ALA A 102 0.46 -10.26 -5.12
CA ALA A 102 1.28 -9.38 -5.94
C ALA A 102 0.80 -9.36 -7.41
N GLN A 103 0.47 -10.54 -7.96
CA GLN A 103 -0.10 -10.66 -9.31
C GLN A 103 -1.44 -9.93 -9.42
N GLU A 104 -2.33 -10.11 -8.45
CA GLU A 104 -3.64 -9.44 -8.40
C GLU A 104 -3.48 -7.92 -8.29
N ILE A 105 -2.55 -7.44 -7.47
CA ILE A 105 -2.22 -6.02 -7.37
C ILE A 105 -1.81 -5.49 -8.74
N LEU A 106 -0.94 -6.18 -9.48
CA LEU A 106 -0.50 -5.72 -10.81
C LEU A 106 -1.61 -5.69 -11.86
N VAL A 107 -2.47 -6.70 -11.86
CA VAL A 107 -3.65 -6.72 -12.76
C VAL A 107 -4.59 -5.56 -12.44
N LEU A 108 -4.86 -5.33 -11.14
CA LEU A 108 -5.69 -4.22 -10.69
C LEU A 108 -5.05 -2.86 -10.99
N SER A 109 -3.73 -2.75 -10.81
CA SER A 109 -2.95 -1.56 -11.11
C SER A 109 -3.13 -1.13 -12.55
N ARG A 110 -2.97 -2.07 -13.50
CA ARG A 110 -3.14 -1.76 -14.92
C ARG A 110 -4.55 -1.26 -15.22
N TRP A 111 -5.57 -1.95 -14.69
CA TRP A 111 -6.96 -1.51 -14.88
C TRP A 111 -7.20 -0.10 -14.32
N LEU A 112 -6.68 0.21 -13.12
CA LEU A 112 -6.82 1.53 -12.49
C LEU A 112 -6.11 2.64 -13.27
N ILE A 113 -4.95 2.35 -13.87
CA ILE A 113 -4.23 3.28 -14.74
C ILE A 113 -5.07 3.60 -15.97
N ASP A 114 -5.69 2.59 -16.58
CA ASP A 114 -6.58 2.78 -17.73
C ASP A 114 -7.81 3.63 -17.36
N GLN A 115 -8.37 3.46 -16.15
CA GLN A 115 -9.46 4.32 -15.66
C GLN A 115 -9.03 5.79 -15.48
N CYS A 116 -7.75 6.03 -15.16
CA CYS A 116 -7.17 7.36 -15.06
C CYS A 116 -6.87 8.00 -16.42
N LYS A 117 -7.04 7.26 -17.54
CA LYS A 117 -6.62 7.65 -18.90
C LYS A 117 -5.11 7.67 -19.13
N GLY A 118 -4.37 6.88 -18.35
CA GLY A 118 -2.94 6.67 -18.53
C GLY A 118 -2.09 6.95 -17.28
N PRO A 119 -0.79 6.59 -17.34
CA PRO A 119 0.11 6.61 -16.19
C PRO A 119 0.33 8.03 -15.65
N ALA A 120 0.51 9.01 -16.53
CA ALA A 120 0.73 10.40 -16.14
C ALA A 120 -0.45 10.99 -15.33
N GLN A 121 -1.69 10.62 -15.66
CA GLN A 121 -2.88 11.05 -14.93
C GLN A 121 -3.13 10.21 -13.67
N ALA A 122 -2.71 8.95 -13.67
CA ALA A 122 -2.85 8.05 -12.54
C ALA A 122 -2.01 8.50 -11.34
N ILE A 123 -0.74 8.88 -11.57
CA ILE A 123 0.22 9.22 -10.52
C ILE A 123 -0.31 10.29 -9.54
N PRO A 124 -0.68 11.51 -9.96
CA PRO A 124 -1.15 12.54 -9.03
C PRO A 124 -2.51 12.20 -8.39
N ARG A 125 -3.31 11.34 -9.02
CA ARG A 125 -4.58 10.88 -8.43
C ARG A 125 -4.35 9.87 -7.33
N VAL A 126 -3.54 8.86 -7.60
CA VAL A 126 -3.24 7.77 -6.66
C VAL A 126 -2.38 8.28 -5.51
N ALA A 127 -1.42 9.18 -5.77
CA ALA A 127 -0.63 9.80 -4.71
C ALA A 127 -1.51 10.55 -3.69
N ARG A 128 -2.52 11.30 -4.15
CA ARG A 128 -3.52 11.92 -3.26
C ARG A 128 -4.36 10.90 -2.50
N ARG A 129 -4.72 9.78 -3.12
CA ARG A 129 -5.43 8.70 -2.42
C ARG A 129 -4.56 8.05 -1.36
N LEU A 130 -3.30 7.75 -1.67
CA LEU A 130 -2.34 7.17 -0.73
C LEU A 130 -2.14 8.10 0.47
N TYR A 131 -1.99 9.41 0.22
CA TYR A 131 -1.92 10.39 1.30
C TYR A 131 -3.14 10.33 2.22
N LYS A 132 -4.37 10.20 1.68
CA LYS A 132 -5.58 10.04 2.51
C LYS A 132 -5.60 8.74 3.33
N LEU A 133 -4.91 7.69 2.87
CA LEU A 133 -4.89 6.39 3.54
C LEU A 133 -3.90 6.36 4.71
N GLU A 134 -2.68 6.83 4.48
CA GLU A 134 -1.56 6.65 5.42
C GLU A 134 -0.79 7.94 5.74
N GLY A 135 -1.16 9.07 5.14
CA GLY A 135 -0.44 10.34 5.27
C GLY A 135 0.92 10.28 4.56
N ASP A 136 1.96 10.72 5.26
CA ASP A 136 3.35 10.71 4.80
C ASP A 136 4.09 9.39 5.07
N LYS A 137 3.49 8.46 5.83
CA LYS A 137 4.13 7.21 6.27
C LYS A 137 4.62 6.33 5.11
N SER A 138 3.89 6.35 4.00
CA SER A 138 4.20 5.53 2.82
C SER A 138 5.29 6.14 1.95
N TRP A 139 5.73 7.39 2.21
CA TRP A 139 6.72 8.06 1.36
C TRP A 139 8.04 7.29 1.27
N THR A 140 8.56 6.84 2.41
CA THR A 140 9.82 6.08 2.45
C THR A 140 9.73 4.80 1.63
N VAL A 141 8.66 4.02 1.81
CA VAL A 141 8.44 2.77 1.07
C VAL A 141 8.27 3.05 -0.41
N LEU A 142 7.49 4.07 -0.78
CA LEU A 142 7.29 4.44 -2.18
C LEU A 142 8.60 4.89 -2.83
N GLN A 143 9.41 5.68 -2.12
CA GLN A 143 10.70 6.13 -2.63
C GLN A 143 11.66 4.96 -2.86
N GLU A 144 11.73 4.01 -1.94
CA GLU A 144 12.52 2.78 -2.13
C GLU A 144 12.03 1.98 -3.34
N VAL A 145 10.71 1.81 -3.47
CA VAL A 145 10.08 1.10 -4.58
C VAL A 145 10.40 1.76 -5.91
N LEU A 146 10.25 3.09 -6.01
CA LEU A 146 10.51 3.82 -7.25
C LEU A 146 12.00 3.83 -7.61
N ALA A 147 12.89 3.97 -6.62
CA ALA A 147 14.33 3.96 -6.82
C ALA A 147 14.83 2.61 -7.37
N GLU A 148 14.26 1.50 -6.90
CA GLU A 148 14.62 0.16 -7.38
C GLU A 148 14.17 -0.09 -8.83
N LEU A 149 13.13 0.60 -9.30
CA LEU A 149 12.58 0.47 -10.65
C LEU A 149 13.30 1.33 -11.72
N VAL A 150 14.26 2.17 -11.32
CA VAL A 150 14.99 3.02 -12.27
C VAL A 150 16.04 2.19 -13.02
N GLU A 151 15.82 2.01 -14.31
CA GLU A 151 16.80 1.41 -15.22
C GLU A 151 17.68 2.50 -15.84
N GLY A 152 18.78 2.85 -15.17
CA GLY A 152 19.74 3.85 -15.65
C GLY A 152 19.42 5.28 -15.21
N GLU A 153 19.36 6.22 -16.14
CA GLU A 153 19.01 7.62 -15.85
C GLU A 153 17.50 7.83 -15.89
N LEU A 154 16.97 8.63 -14.96
CA LEU A 154 15.56 8.99 -14.92
C LEU A 154 15.16 9.79 -16.16
N SER A 155 14.05 9.41 -16.79
CA SER A 155 13.47 10.20 -17.87
C SER A 155 12.84 11.50 -17.37
N SER A 156 12.65 12.48 -18.26
CA SER A 156 11.99 13.74 -17.89
C SER A 156 10.57 13.52 -17.34
N LYS A 157 9.85 12.50 -17.82
CA LYS A 157 8.52 12.14 -17.33
C LYS A 157 8.59 11.54 -15.92
N GLN A 158 9.57 10.67 -15.66
CA GLN A 158 9.79 10.07 -14.35
C GLN A 158 10.22 11.13 -13.31
N ILE A 159 11.07 12.09 -13.69
CA ILE A 159 11.44 13.22 -12.82
C ILE A 159 10.19 14.02 -12.45
N GLY A 160 9.38 14.42 -13.44
CA GLY A 160 8.14 15.14 -13.20
C GLY A 160 7.16 14.37 -12.31
N ALA A 161 7.07 13.05 -12.50
CA ALA A 161 6.26 12.19 -11.65
C ALA A 161 6.75 12.14 -10.20
N ILE A 162 8.07 12.07 -9.96
CA ILE A 162 8.62 12.12 -8.59
C ILE A 162 8.26 13.44 -7.91
N ASP A 163 8.35 14.56 -8.64
CA ASP A 163 7.96 15.87 -8.12
C ASP A 163 6.46 15.95 -7.80
N ASP A 164 5.60 15.42 -8.68
CA ASP A 164 4.15 15.36 -8.45
C ASP A 164 3.80 14.52 -7.21
N ILE A 165 4.45 13.35 -7.05
CA ILE A 165 4.26 12.49 -5.89
C ILE A 165 4.72 13.21 -4.62
N ARG A 166 5.89 13.87 -4.67
CA ARG A 166 6.42 14.63 -3.53
C ARG A 166 5.47 15.74 -3.11
N LEU A 167 4.88 16.47 -4.06
CA LEU A 167 3.89 17.51 -3.78
C LEU A 167 2.59 16.94 -3.19
N ALA A 168 2.15 15.78 -3.66
CA ALA A 168 0.94 15.13 -3.17
C ALA A 168 1.08 14.52 -1.76
N LEU A 169 2.25 13.98 -1.41
CA LEU A 169 2.49 13.32 -0.13
C LEU A 169 2.99 14.25 0.98
N ARG A 170 3.36 15.49 0.67
CA ARG A 170 3.76 16.53 1.65
C ARG A 170 2.57 17.33 2.23
N LYS A 171 1.35 16.88 1.88
CA LYS A 171 0.04 17.15 2.49
C LYS A 171 0.04 17.64 3.92
#